data_AF-A0A4D5RGA2-F1
#
_entry.id   AF-A0A4D5RGA2-F1
#
_cell.length_a   1.000
_cell.length_b   1.000
_cell.length_c   1.000
_cell.angle_alpha   90.00
_cell.angle_beta   90.00
_cell.angle_gamma   90.00
#
_symmetry.space_group_name_H-M   'P 1'
#
loop_
_entity.id
_entity.type
_entity.pdbx_description
1 polymer ?
#
loop_
_entity_poly.entity_id
_entity_poly.type
_entity_poly.pdbx_seq_one_letter_code
_entity_poly.pdbx_strand_id
1 'polypeptide(L)'
;MEVPSLLQGTLWRKKVLRLYVFTLAEDCPVVYTIDDTKPDGSYPAIIGFLPANKARTLLKLEPEQRKQLIIKSYAEAMKTEEALHPIHYEEFNWAGEQYSGGCYTSMMPPGLLTTFRSVLRDPIGRLFFAGTETATEWSGYINGGIQAGERAAREVLHAQGKLPKDQVWQKEPPNDLIVSQPFVDTFAEKYMPSVPAFLTAASLLAVPGLALSCFLLVKRDLLRFNYFDL
;
A
#
# COMPACT_ATOMS: atom_id res chain seq x y z
N MET A 1 -8.88 -4.92 11.39
CA MET A 1 -8.77 -6.07 12.30
C MET A 1 -7.49 -6.80 11.97
N GLU A 2 -6.75 -7.19 12.99
CA GLU A 2 -5.51 -7.98 12.90
C GLU A 2 -5.78 -9.35 13.49
N VAL A 3 -5.28 -10.40 12.84
CA VAL A 3 -5.61 -11.77 13.22
C VAL A 3 -4.34 -12.62 13.20
N PRO A 4 -3.68 -12.85 14.34
CA PRO A 4 -2.64 -13.86 14.47
C PRO A 4 -3.25 -15.26 14.53
N SER A 5 -2.79 -16.18 13.68
CA SER A 5 -3.06 -17.62 13.84
C SER A 5 -1.75 -18.38 14.07
N LEU A 6 -1.65 -19.12 15.18
CA LEU A 6 -0.50 -19.98 15.45
C LEU A 6 -0.72 -21.36 14.83
N LEU A 7 0.32 -21.90 14.20
CA LEU A 7 0.34 -23.20 13.55
C LEU A 7 1.45 -24.08 14.15
N GLN A 8 1.33 -25.42 14.06
CA GLN A 8 2.32 -26.36 14.62
C GLN A 8 3.72 -26.25 13.98
N GLY A 9 3.87 -25.56 12.85
CA GLY A 9 5.14 -25.40 12.13
C GLY A 9 5.08 -24.32 11.04
N THR A 10 6.23 -23.89 10.52
CA THR A 10 6.34 -22.90 9.42
C THR A 10 6.18 -23.54 8.04
N LEU A 11 5.04 -24.16 7.77
CA LEU A 11 4.83 -25.03 6.61
C LEU A 11 4.93 -24.29 5.27
N TRP A 12 4.48 -23.05 5.22
CA TRP A 12 4.60 -22.19 4.05
C TRP A 12 6.06 -21.95 3.64
N ARG A 13 6.99 -21.87 4.61
CA ARG A 13 8.44 -21.74 4.33
C ARG A 13 8.99 -22.96 3.61
N LYS A 14 8.46 -24.17 3.86
CA LYS A 14 8.88 -25.42 3.20
C LYS A 14 8.37 -25.52 1.76
N LYS A 15 7.29 -24.83 1.41
CA LYS A 15 6.72 -24.79 0.05
C LYS A 15 7.21 -23.59 -0.78
N VAL A 16 8.32 -22.97 -0.40
CA VAL A 16 8.94 -21.78 -1.06
C VAL A 16 8.05 -20.52 -1.00
N LEU A 17 6.94 -20.55 -0.26
CA LEU A 17 6.13 -19.37 0.00
C LEU A 17 6.76 -18.60 1.17
N ARG A 18 7.52 -17.54 0.85
CA ARG A 18 7.73 -16.45 1.81
C ARG A 18 6.36 -15.79 1.93
N LEU A 19 5.65 -16.02 3.04
CA LEU A 19 4.20 -15.84 3.16
C LEU A 19 3.78 -14.35 3.19
N TYR A 20 4.00 -13.68 2.08
CA TYR A 20 3.33 -12.47 1.66
C TYR A 20 2.24 -12.90 0.69
N VAL A 21 1.08 -13.30 1.22
CA VAL A 21 -0.09 -13.54 0.36
C VAL A 21 -0.89 -12.25 0.29
N PHE A 22 -0.92 -11.67 -0.91
CA PHE A 22 -1.86 -10.63 -1.30
C PHE A 22 -2.97 -11.29 -2.11
N THR A 23 -4.22 -11.01 -1.74
CA THR A 23 -5.37 -11.47 -2.52
C THR A 23 -6.34 -10.33 -2.75
N LEU A 24 -6.79 -10.24 -3.99
CA LEU A 24 -7.84 -9.32 -4.42
C LEU A 24 -9.19 -10.05 -4.53
N ALA A 25 -9.26 -11.32 -4.13
CA ALA A 25 -10.47 -12.11 -4.20
C ALA A 25 -11.53 -11.52 -3.26
N GLU A 26 -12.74 -11.32 -3.79
CA GLU A 26 -13.83 -10.70 -3.04
C GLU A 26 -14.30 -11.58 -1.88
N ASP A 27 -14.28 -12.90 -2.10
CA ASP A 27 -14.68 -13.97 -1.18
C ASP A 27 -13.63 -14.27 -0.10
N CYS A 28 -12.37 -13.86 -0.27
CA CYS A 28 -11.35 -14.04 0.76
C CYS A 28 -11.49 -12.96 1.86
N PRO A 29 -11.65 -13.32 3.15
CA PRO A 29 -11.82 -12.35 4.23
C PRO A 29 -10.55 -11.53 4.50
N VAL A 30 -9.38 -12.08 4.22
CA VAL A 30 -8.06 -11.47 4.46
C VAL A 30 -7.49 -10.92 3.16
N VAL A 31 -7.02 -9.66 3.17
CA VAL A 31 -6.47 -9.01 1.95
C VAL A 31 -4.96 -9.18 1.87
N TYR A 32 -4.31 -9.12 3.02
CA TYR A 32 -2.86 -9.13 3.12
C TYR A 32 -2.43 -9.96 4.33
N THR A 33 -1.38 -10.74 4.15
CA THR A 33 -0.79 -11.56 5.21
C THR A 33 0.72 -11.38 5.28
N ILE A 34 1.26 -11.56 6.48
CA ILE A 34 2.70 -11.63 6.75
C ILE A 34 2.96 -12.82 7.67
N ASP A 35 4.12 -13.44 7.51
CA ASP A 35 4.68 -14.37 8.48
C ASP A 35 5.07 -13.63 9.78
N ASP A 36 4.43 -13.97 10.90
CA ASP A 36 4.72 -13.42 12.24
C ASP A 36 5.43 -14.46 13.15
N THR A 37 6.05 -15.46 12.53
CA THR A 37 6.93 -16.40 13.27
C THR A 37 8.08 -15.62 13.90
N LYS A 38 8.38 -15.94 15.15
CA LYS A 38 9.43 -15.24 15.89
C LYS A 38 10.81 -15.48 15.26
N PRO A 39 11.79 -14.57 15.46
CA PRO A 39 13.10 -14.66 14.81
C PRO A 39 13.87 -15.95 15.10
N ASP A 40 13.66 -16.56 16.27
CA ASP A 40 14.23 -17.85 16.68
C ASP A 40 13.51 -19.07 16.06
N GLY A 41 12.48 -18.84 15.24
CA GLY A 41 11.67 -19.88 14.61
C GLY A 41 10.55 -20.43 15.49
N SER A 42 10.44 -19.98 16.74
CA SER A 42 9.35 -20.34 17.63
C SER A 42 8.04 -19.64 17.23
N TYR A 43 6.91 -20.18 17.71
CA TYR A 43 5.56 -19.66 17.47
C TYR A 43 5.27 -19.34 16.00
N PRO A 44 5.19 -20.36 15.12
CA PRO A 44 4.84 -20.17 13.71
C PRO A 44 3.49 -19.47 13.59
N ALA A 45 3.46 -18.27 13.01
CA ALA A 45 2.27 -17.44 12.98
C ALA A 45 2.05 -16.78 11.63
N ILE A 46 0.78 -16.53 11.32
CA ILE A 46 0.36 -15.71 10.18
C ILE A 46 -0.45 -14.56 10.75
N ILE A 47 -0.06 -13.33 10.43
CA ILE A 47 -0.90 -12.16 10.68
C ILE A 47 -1.69 -11.82 9.42
N GLY A 48 -3.00 -11.69 9.55
CA GLY A 48 -3.90 -11.26 8.48
C GLY A 48 -4.52 -9.90 8.74
N PHE A 49 -4.64 -9.09 7.70
CA PHE A 49 -5.33 -7.80 7.74
C PHE A 49 -6.66 -7.85 7.00
N LEU A 50 -7.70 -7.38 7.69
CA LEU A 50 -9.06 -7.24 7.16
C LEU A 50 -9.44 -5.75 7.14
N PRO A 51 -9.13 -5.03 6.03
CA PRO A 51 -9.36 -3.59 5.96
C PRO A 51 -10.79 -3.23 5.52
N ALA A 52 -11.17 -1.98 5.82
CA ALA A 52 -12.33 -1.30 5.25
C ALA A 52 -13.66 -2.08 5.32
N ASN A 53 -14.36 -2.23 4.19
CA ASN A 53 -15.67 -2.88 4.11
C ASN A 53 -15.62 -4.34 4.57
N LYS A 54 -14.54 -5.08 4.32
CA LYS A 54 -14.41 -6.47 4.75
C LYS A 54 -14.47 -6.57 6.28
N ALA A 55 -13.75 -5.70 7.00
CA ALA A 55 -13.86 -5.60 8.46
C ALA A 55 -15.30 -5.32 8.91
N ARG A 56 -15.95 -4.30 8.34
CA ARG A 56 -17.34 -3.94 8.73
C ARG A 56 -18.33 -5.09 8.53
N THR A 57 -18.21 -5.84 7.44
CA THR A 57 -19.09 -6.95 7.15
C THR A 57 -18.82 -8.14 8.07
N LEU A 58 -17.56 -8.50 8.26
CA LEU A 58 -17.18 -9.67 9.08
C LEU A 58 -17.38 -9.45 10.58
N LEU A 59 -17.31 -8.20 11.04
CA LEU A 59 -17.64 -7.84 12.43
C LEU A 59 -19.09 -8.11 12.82
N LYS A 60 -19.99 -8.36 11.86
CA LYS A 60 -21.37 -8.78 12.12
C LYS A 60 -21.51 -10.26 12.47
N LEU A 61 -20.46 -11.04 12.23
CA LEU A 61 -20.42 -12.47 12.55
C LEU A 61 -19.95 -12.67 13.99
N GLU A 62 -20.18 -13.86 14.54
CA GLU A 62 -19.55 -14.25 15.80
C GLU A 62 -18.05 -14.53 15.60
N PRO A 63 -17.19 -14.32 16.62
CA PRO A 63 -15.74 -14.55 16.51
C PRO A 63 -15.37 -15.92 15.94
N GLU A 64 -16.03 -16.99 16.38
CA GLU A 64 -15.74 -18.34 15.88
C GLU A 64 -16.10 -18.50 14.39
N GLN A 65 -17.17 -17.86 13.91
CA GLN A 65 -17.52 -17.89 12.48
C GLN A 65 -16.47 -17.15 11.65
N ARG A 66 -15.98 -15.99 12.11
CA ARG A 66 -14.88 -15.27 11.44
C ARG A 66 -13.62 -16.11 11.38
N LYS A 67 -13.23 -16.71 12.50
CA LYS A 67 -12.09 -17.61 12.61
C LYS A 67 -12.16 -18.73 11.59
N GLN A 68 -13.28 -19.44 11.48
CA GLN A 68 -13.45 -20.53 10.53
C GLN A 68 -13.31 -20.07 9.06
N LEU A 69 -13.88 -18.90 8.72
CA LEU A 69 -13.73 -18.33 7.38
C LEU A 69 -12.27 -18.01 7.06
N ILE A 70 -11.54 -17.39 7.99
CA ILE A 70 -10.13 -17.02 7.81
C ILE A 70 -9.24 -18.27 7.66
N ILE A 71 -9.42 -19.24 8.55
CA ILE A 71 -8.70 -20.53 8.53
C ILE A 71 -8.90 -21.24 7.19
N LYS A 72 -10.16 -21.31 6.72
CA LYS A 72 -10.47 -21.92 5.42
C LYS A 72 -9.77 -21.22 4.27
N SER A 73 -9.79 -19.89 4.25
CA SER A 73 -9.12 -19.12 3.20
C SER A 73 -7.59 -19.27 3.24
N TYR A 74 -7.00 -19.44 4.42
CA TYR A 74 -5.59 -19.78 4.56
C TYR A 74 -5.26 -21.16 3.99
N ALA A 75 -6.08 -22.17 4.27
CA ALA A 75 -5.91 -23.51 3.71
C ALA A 75 -6.03 -23.53 2.18
N GLU A 76 -6.99 -22.80 1.62
CA GLU A 76 -7.17 -22.65 0.18
C GLU A 76 -5.98 -21.94 -0.47
N ALA A 77 -5.57 -20.80 0.08
CA ALA A 77 -4.46 -20.01 -0.45
C ALA A 77 -3.11 -20.76 -0.38
N MET A 78 -2.85 -21.45 0.73
CA MET A 78 -1.62 -22.23 0.92
C MET A 78 -1.68 -23.65 0.33
N LYS A 79 -2.85 -24.07 -0.16
CA LYS A 79 -3.13 -25.42 -0.68
C LYS A 79 -2.65 -26.50 0.30
N THR A 80 -3.14 -26.42 1.54
CA THR A 80 -2.79 -27.36 2.61
C THR A 80 -3.89 -27.47 3.65
N GLU A 81 -4.23 -28.71 4.00
CA GLU A 81 -5.18 -29.00 5.09
C GLU A 81 -4.61 -28.68 6.48
N GLU A 82 -3.29 -28.64 6.64
CA GLU A 82 -2.65 -28.33 7.93
C GLU A 82 -3.02 -26.92 8.42
N ALA A 83 -3.29 -25.98 7.51
CA ALA A 83 -3.76 -24.65 7.84
C ALA A 83 -5.19 -24.64 8.41
N LEU A 84 -5.96 -25.72 8.27
CA LEU A 84 -7.28 -25.89 8.89
C LEU A 84 -7.19 -26.16 10.40
N HIS A 85 -5.99 -26.43 10.92
CA HIS A 85 -5.77 -26.87 12.29
C HIS A 85 -4.83 -25.91 13.06
N PRO A 86 -5.18 -24.63 13.24
CA PRO A 86 -4.38 -23.74 14.06
C PRO A 86 -4.43 -24.18 15.53
N ILE A 87 -3.29 -24.05 16.20
CA ILE A 87 -3.18 -24.32 17.64
C ILE A 87 -3.69 -23.15 18.48
N HIS A 88 -3.77 -21.95 17.88
CA HIS A 88 -4.28 -20.75 18.53
C HIS A 88 -4.73 -19.73 17.49
N TYR A 89 -5.64 -18.84 17.90
CA TYR A 89 -6.20 -17.79 17.08
C TYR A 89 -6.49 -16.59 17.99
N GLU A 90 -6.03 -15.43 17.56
CA GLU A 90 -6.36 -14.15 18.17
C GLU A 90 -6.91 -13.20 17.10
N GLU A 91 -7.75 -12.27 17.51
CA GLU A 91 -8.19 -11.18 16.64
C GLU A 91 -8.35 -9.88 17.43
N PHE A 92 -8.03 -8.76 16.79
CA PHE A 92 -8.24 -7.45 17.39
C PHE A 92 -9.01 -6.49 16.49
N ASN A 93 -10.10 -5.93 17.02
CA ASN A 93 -10.94 -4.97 16.31
C ASN A 93 -10.59 -3.52 16.67
N TRP A 94 -9.64 -2.94 15.93
CA TRP A 94 -9.29 -1.54 16.05
C TRP A 94 -10.44 -0.54 15.81
N ALA A 95 -11.47 -0.90 15.04
CA ALA A 95 -12.62 -0.02 14.82
C ALA A 95 -13.58 0.03 16.02
N GLY A 96 -13.47 -0.92 16.95
CA GLY A 96 -14.21 -0.92 18.22
C GLY A 96 -13.49 -0.18 19.35
N GLU A 97 -12.24 0.23 19.16
CA GLU A 97 -11.46 0.90 20.20
C GLU A 97 -11.84 2.37 20.35
N GLN A 98 -12.45 2.71 21.48
CA GLN A 98 -12.99 4.05 21.75
C GLN A 98 -11.90 5.13 21.70
N TYR A 99 -10.68 4.83 22.15
CA TYR A 99 -9.59 5.79 22.24
C TYR A 99 -8.74 5.90 20.98
N SER A 100 -8.98 5.03 19.98
CA SER A 100 -8.31 5.07 18.68
C SER A 100 -9.26 5.51 17.57
N GLY A 101 -10.51 5.04 17.58
CA GLY A 101 -11.50 5.27 16.53
C GLY A 101 -11.29 4.44 15.25
N GLY A 102 -10.21 3.65 15.19
CA GLY A 102 -9.82 2.85 14.03
C GLY A 102 -8.30 2.68 13.94
N CYS A 103 -7.85 2.05 12.85
CA CYS A 103 -6.45 1.95 12.48
C CYS A 103 -6.29 1.91 10.94
N TYR A 104 -5.11 2.20 10.40
CA TYR A 104 -3.88 2.61 11.14
C TYR A 104 -3.86 4.10 11.50
N THR A 105 -4.51 4.92 10.69
CA THR A 105 -4.44 6.38 10.77
C THR A 105 -5.72 7.00 10.28
N SER A 106 -5.87 8.31 10.50
CA SER A 106 -6.96 9.11 9.97
C SER A 106 -6.89 9.21 8.44
N MET A 107 -8.01 8.97 7.78
CA MET A 107 -8.16 9.16 6.32
C MET A 107 -8.79 10.52 6.03
N MET A 108 -8.28 11.21 5.00
CA MET A 108 -8.83 12.50 4.58
C MET A 108 -9.79 12.30 3.39
N PRO A 109 -11.10 12.59 3.54
CA PRO A 109 -12.04 12.54 2.41
C PRO A 109 -11.72 13.64 1.38
N PRO A 110 -12.28 13.53 0.16
CA PRO A 110 -12.10 14.54 -0.88
C PRO A 110 -12.41 15.95 -0.37
N GLY A 111 -11.52 16.90 -0.69
CA GLY A 111 -11.62 18.31 -0.29
C GLY A 111 -11.02 18.64 1.08
N LEU A 112 -10.91 17.69 2.02
CA LEU A 112 -10.46 18.00 3.38
C LEU A 112 -9.00 18.48 3.42
N LEU A 113 -8.09 17.77 2.74
CA LEU A 113 -6.69 18.16 2.71
C LEU A 113 -6.49 19.53 2.07
N THR A 114 -7.14 19.81 0.93
CA THR A 114 -6.98 21.10 0.25
C THR A 114 -7.54 22.27 1.05
N THR A 115 -8.62 22.04 1.80
CA THR A 115 -9.27 23.09 2.61
C THR A 115 -8.54 23.32 3.94
N PHE A 116 -8.04 22.27 4.60
CA PHE A 116 -7.57 22.34 5.98
C PHE A 116 -6.09 21.98 6.20
N ARG A 117 -5.30 21.66 5.15
CA ARG A 117 -3.88 21.28 5.30
C ARG A 117 -3.06 22.28 6.09
N SER A 118 -3.36 23.58 5.97
CA SER A 118 -2.54 24.64 6.57
C SER A 118 -2.65 24.64 8.08
N VAL A 119 -3.79 24.24 8.63
CA VAL A 119 -4.08 24.33 10.07
C VAL A 119 -3.91 23.02 10.83
N LEU A 120 -3.60 21.93 10.13
CA LEU A 120 -3.56 20.56 10.69
C LEU A 120 -2.69 20.43 11.96
N ARG A 121 -1.65 21.27 12.06
CA ARG A 121 -0.65 21.22 13.12
C ARG A 121 -0.33 22.59 13.70
N ASP A 122 -1.13 23.60 13.37
CA ASP A 122 -0.93 24.95 13.87
C ASP A 122 -1.29 25.01 15.36
N PRO A 123 -0.45 25.64 16.20
CA PRO A 123 -0.75 25.74 17.62
C PRO A 123 -1.95 26.64 17.88
N ILE A 124 -2.76 26.29 18.87
CA ILE A 124 -3.87 27.12 19.36
C ILE A 124 -3.49 27.65 20.74
N GLY A 125 -2.94 28.86 20.78
CA GLY A 125 -2.43 29.48 22.00
C GLY A 125 -1.24 28.68 22.57
N ARG A 126 -1.45 27.97 23.69
CA ARG A 126 -0.45 27.11 24.33
C ARG A 126 -0.67 25.62 24.05
N LEU A 127 -1.59 25.29 23.16
CA LEU A 127 -1.85 23.92 22.71
C LEU A 127 -1.05 23.64 21.44
N PHE A 128 -0.18 22.63 21.50
CA PHE A 128 0.64 22.16 20.39
C PHE A 128 0.19 20.76 20.00
N PHE A 129 0.16 20.47 18.70
CA PHE A 129 -0.42 19.24 18.17
C PHE A 129 0.67 18.29 17.65
N ALA A 130 0.78 17.15 18.32
CA ALA A 130 1.56 15.98 17.91
C ALA A 130 0.66 14.94 17.22
N GLY A 131 1.01 13.66 17.34
CA GLY A 131 0.28 12.56 16.68
C GLY A 131 0.76 12.38 15.24
N THR A 132 0.76 11.13 14.77
CA THR A 132 1.37 10.76 13.49
C THR A 132 0.70 11.46 12.30
N GLU A 133 -0.57 11.83 12.42
CA GLU A 133 -1.33 12.62 11.45
C GLU A 133 -0.73 14.00 11.19
N THR A 134 0.02 14.55 12.16
CA THR A 134 0.68 15.85 12.02
C THR A 134 2.10 15.76 11.49
N ALA A 135 2.63 14.56 11.25
CA ALA A 135 3.95 14.35 10.67
C ALA A 135 4.03 14.85 9.21
N THR A 136 5.24 15.06 8.71
CA THR A 136 5.52 15.35 7.30
C THR A 136 6.19 14.18 6.59
N GLU A 137 6.78 13.25 7.34
CA GLU A 137 7.33 12.00 6.82
C GLU A 137 6.68 10.83 7.55
N TRP A 138 6.32 9.78 6.80
CA TRP A 138 5.71 8.57 7.35
C TRP A 138 4.50 8.81 8.27
N SER A 139 3.67 9.80 7.92
CA SER A 139 2.39 10.03 8.62
C SER A 139 1.51 8.77 8.56
N GLY A 140 0.93 8.40 9.70
CA GLY A 140 0.20 7.15 9.88
C GLY A 140 1.05 5.97 10.35
N TYR A 141 2.35 6.17 10.55
CA TYR A 141 3.28 5.17 11.09
C TYR A 141 3.88 5.63 12.42
N ILE A 142 4.54 4.69 13.12
CA ILE A 142 5.28 4.96 14.35
C ILE A 142 6.33 6.06 14.13
N ASN A 143 7.08 6.01 13.02
CA ASN A 143 8.06 7.04 12.65
C ASN A 143 7.45 8.44 12.59
N GLY A 144 6.27 8.58 11.97
CA GLY A 144 5.55 9.85 11.94
C GLY A 144 5.10 10.28 13.35
N GLY A 145 4.72 9.34 14.21
CA GLY A 145 4.38 9.61 15.60
C GLY A 145 5.56 10.19 16.39
N ILE A 146 6.75 9.59 16.22
CA ILE A 146 8.01 10.08 16.80
C ILE A 146 8.33 11.48 16.28
N GLN A 147 8.38 11.65 14.95
CA GLN A 147 8.69 12.94 14.32
C GLN A 147 7.76 14.05 14.81
N ALA A 148 6.45 13.80 14.82
CA ALA A 148 5.44 14.76 15.25
C ALA A 148 5.54 15.09 16.75
N GLY A 149 5.76 14.08 17.59
CA GLY A 149 5.91 14.24 19.04
C GLY A 149 7.11 15.08 19.42
N GLU A 150 8.27 14.77 18.86
CA GLU A 150 9.47 15.56 19.11
C GLU A 150 9.36 16.98 18.57
N ARG A 151 8.80 17.15 17.37
CA ARG A 151 8.57 18.47 16.78
C ARG A 151 7.66 19.31 17.67
N ALA A 152 6.54 18.77 18.16
CA ALA A 152 5.64 19.49 19.06
C ALA A 152 6.32 19.84 20.39
N ALA A 153 7.15 18.96 20.95
CA ALA A 153 7.96 19.27 22.14
C ALA A 153 8.95 20.42 21.88
N ARG A 154 9.60 20.43 20.71
CA ARG A 154 10.49 21.52 20.30
C ARG A 154 9.75 22.83 20.04
N GLU A 155 8.51 22.80 19.55
CA GLU A 155 7.65 23.99 19.46
C GLU A 155 7.37 24.59 20.85
N VAL A 156 7.11 23.75 21.86
CA VAL A 156 6.96 24.19 23.25
C VAL A 156 8.26 24.82 23.78
N LEU A 157 9.42 24.19 23.54
CA LEU A 157 10.71 24.74 23.95
C LEU A 157 10.99 26.09 23.28
N HIS A 158 10.63 26.23 22.00
CA HIS A 158 10.75 27.49 21.28
C HIS A 158 9.85 28.57 21.89
N ALA A 159 8.59 28.26 22.19
CA ALA A 159 7.66 29.19 22.85
C ALA A 159 8.13 29.60 24.25
N GLN A 160 8.93 28.76 24.93
CA GLN A 160 9.58 29.07 26.21
C GLN A 160 10.89 29.87 26.06
N GLY A 161 11.33 30.20 24.84
CA GLY A 161 12.59 30.89 24.59
C GLY A 161 13.84 30.02 24.80
N LYS A 162 13.68 28.69 24.89
CA LYS A 162 14.77 27.73 25.14
C LYS A 162 15.39 27.14 23.87
N LEU A 163 14.69 27.26 22.75
CA LEU A 163 15.10 26.73 21.44
C LEU A 163 14.88 27.79 20.36
N PRO A 164 15.84 28.04 19.46
CA PRO A 164 15.59 28.90 18.32
C PRO A 164 14.63 28.24 17.32
N LYS A 165 13.93 29.05 16.52
CA LYS A 165 12.82 28.59 15.67
C LYS A 165 13.28 27.60 14.59
N ASP A 166 14.47 27.82 14.05
CA ASP A 166 15.10 26.99 13.01
C ASP A 166 15.44 25.57 13.50
N GLN A 167 15.55 25.37 14.82
CA GLN A 167 15.79 24.06 15.41
C GLN A 167 14.53 23.29 15.77
N VAL A 168 13.32 23.84 15.53
CA VAL A 168 12.06 23.12 15.77
C VAL A 168 11.94 21.91 14.86
N TRP A 169 12.31 22.08 13.59
CA TRP A 169 12.36 21.01 12.61
C TRP A 169 13.79 20.51 12.48
N GLN A 170 14.00 19.23 12.77
CA GLN A 170 15.30 18.60 12.70
C GLN A 170 15.21 17.41 11.77
N LYS A 171 16.26 17.22 10.98
CA LYS A 171 16.40 16.06 10.11
C LYS A 171 17.07 14.94 10.89
N GLU A 172 16.44 13.78 10.92
CA GLU A 172 17.01 12.59 11.55
C GLU A 172 18.26 12.14 10.78
N PRO A 173 19.37 11.82 11.46
CA PRO A 173 20.53 11.20 10.81
C PRO A 173 20.17 9.84 10.20
N PRO A 174 20.86 9.41 9.13
CA PRO A 174 20.66 8.07 8.56
C PRO A 174 20.92 6.95 9.56
N ASN A 175 20.21 5.84 9.40
CA ASN A 175 20.38 4.65 10.22
C ASN A 175 21.42 3.70 9.59
N ASP A 176 22.47 3.36 10.34
CA ASP A 176 23.56 2.50 9.85
C ASP A 176 23.19 1.00 9.85
N LEU A 177 22.17 0.59 10.61
CA LEU A 177 21.69 -0.79 10.69
C LEU A 177 20.69 -1.12 9.58
N ILE A 178 19.85 -0.16 9.21
CA ILE A 178 18.81 -0.30 8.18
C ILE A 178 19.06 0.76 7.11
N VAL A 179 19.91 0.41 6.16
CA VAL A 179 20.30 1.31 5.07
C VAL A 179 19.19 1.38 4.02
N SER A 180 18.72 2.60 3.73
CA SER A 180 17.77 2.86 2.65
C SER A 180 18.41 2.57 1.30
N GLN A 181 17.80 1.67 0.52
CA GLN A 181 18.17 1.45 -0.86
C GLN A 181 17.33 2.38 -1.76
N PRO A 182 17.95 3.07 -2.73
CA PRO A 182 17.21 3.92 -3.64
C PRO A 182 16.31 3.07 -4.54
N PHE A 183 15.10 3.58 -4.83
CA PHE A 183 14.28 3.03 -5.90
C PHE A 183 14.91 3.38 -7.25
N VAL A 184 15.15 2.38 -8.08
CA VAL A 184 15.76 2.53 -9.40
C VAL A 184 14.79 1.99 -10.43
N ASP A 185 14.26 2.88 -11.26
CA ASP A 185 13.40 2.50 -12.38
C ASP A 185 14.24 1.95 -13.53
N THR A 186 13.76 0.88 -14.14
CA THR A 186 14.27 0.39 -15.41
C THR A 186 13.90 1.34 -16.56
N PHE A 187 14.58 1.20 -17.69
CA PHE A 187 14.23 1.95 -18.90
C PHE A 187 12.77 1.72 -19.31
N ALA A 188 12.30 0.47 -19.25
CA ALA A 188 10.93 0.14 -19.66
C ALA A 188 9.89 0.77 -18.72
N GLU A 189 10.09 0.71 -17.40
CA GLU A 189 9.18 1.35 -16.42
C GLU A 189 9.08 2.86 -16.63
N LYS A 190 10.20 3.50 -17.02
CA LYS A 190 10.25 4.95 -17.22
C LYS A 190 9.66 5.41 -18.56
N TYR A 191 9.80 4.62 -19.62
CA TYR A 191 9.54 5.09 -20.99
C TYR A 191 8.43 4.34 -21.74
N MET A 192 7.92 3.21 -21.23
CA MET A 192 6.78 2.57 -21.87
C MET A 192 5.54 3.47 -21.81
N PRO A 193 4.78 3.62 -22.91
CA PRO A 193 3.61 4.47 -22.93
C PRO A 193 2.49 3.88 -22.08
N SER A 194 1.62 4.75 -21.57
CA SER A 194 0.33 4.32 -21.02
C SER A 194 -0.56 3.70 -22.11
N VAL A 195 -1.56 2.92 -21.73
CA VAL A 195 -2.51 2.31 -22.68
C VAL A 195 -3.14 3.37 -23.62
N PRO A 196 -3.64 4.53 -23.13
CA PRO A 196 -4.15 5.57 -24.02
C PRO A 196 -3.08 6.12 -24.97
N ALA A 197 -1.88 6.41 -24.48
CA ALA A 197 -0.80 6.93 -25.32
C ALA A 197 -0.38 5.93 -26.40
N PHE A 198 -0.35 4.63 -26.05
CA PHE A 198 -0.11 3.55 -27.01
C PHE A 198 -1.20 3.49 -28.09
N LEU A 199 -2.48 3.52 -27.71
CA LEU A 199 -3.60 3.48 -28.66
C LEU A 199 -3.64 4.75 -29.54
N THR A 200 -3.30 5.92 -28.99
CA THR A 200 -3.15 7.16 -29.76
C THR A 200 -2.00 7.05 -30.76
N ALA A 201 -0.82 6.57 -30.34
CA ALA A 201 0.31 6.38 -31.25
C ALA A 201 -0.01 5.34 -32.35
N ALA A 202 -0.62 4.21 -31.97
CA ALA A 202 -1.03 3.18 -32.90
C ALA A 202 -2.05 3.69 -33.93
N SER A 203 -3.04 4.48 -33.51
CA SER A 203 -4.02 5.06 -34.43
C SER A 203 -3.41 6.12 -35.35
N LEU A 204 -2.53 6.98 -34.82
CA LEU A 204 -1.79 7.98 -35.61
C LEU A 204 -0.83 7.35 -36.63
N LEU A 205 -0.33 6.14 -36.39
CA LEU A 205 0.50 5.41 -37.36
C LEU A 205 -0.35 4.62 -38.36
N ALA A 206 -1.45 4.01 -37.91
CA ALA A 206 -2.32 3.20 -38.75
C ALA A 206 -3.10 4.03 -39.79
N VAL A 207 -3.57 5.23 -39.44
CA VAL A 207 -4.40 6.06 -40.33
C VAL A 207 -3.61 6.57 -41.55
N PRO A 208 -2.42 7.19 -41.40
CA PRO A 208 -1.59 7.56 -42.55
C PRO A 208 -1.09 6.34 -43.32
N GLY A 209 -0.78 5.23 -42.63
CA GLY A 209 -0.36 3.98 -43.27
C GLY A 209 -1.44 3.40 -44.19
N LEU A 210 -2.70 3.40 -43.74
CA LEU A 210 -3.86 2.99 -44.53
C LEU A 210 -4.13 3.97 -45.67
N ALA A 211 -4.06 5.28 -45.42
CA ALA A 211 -4.26 6.30 -46.46
C ALA A 211 -3.20 6.19 -47.56
N LEU A 212 -1.93 5.99 -47.20
CA LEU A 212 -0.84 5.77 -48.15
C LEU A 212 -1.02 4.46 -48.93
N SER A 213 -1.43 3.37 -48.26
CA SER A 213 -1.70 2.08 -48.91
C SER A 213 -2.86 2.18 -49.90
N CYS A 214 -3.96 2.83 -49.53
CA CYS A 214 -5.09 3.09 -50.41
C CYS A 214 -4.69 3.97 -51.60
N PHE A 215 -3.90 5.02 -51.38
CA PHE A 215 -3.37 5.87 -52.45
C PHE A 215 -2.51 5.06 -53.44
N LEU A 216 -1.62 4.20 -52.94
CA LEU A 216 -0.78 3.34 -53.78
C LEU A 216 -1.59 2.27 -54.53
N LEU A 217 -2.66 1.73 -53.95
CA LEU A 217 -3.55 0.76 -54.59
C LEU A 217 -4.41 1.41 -55.70
N VAL A 218 -4.94 2.62 -55.48
CA VAL A 218 -5.70 3.38 -56.49
C VAL A 218 -4.78 3.86 -57.61
N LYS A 219 -3.55 4.26 -57.29
CA LYS A 219 -2.53 4.64 -58.28
C LYS A 219 -1.72 3.47 -58.82
N ARG A 220 -2.10 2.21 -58.56
CA ARG A 220 -1.34 1.04 -59.02
C ARG A 220 -1.26 0.96 -60.56
N ASP A 221 -2.21 1.56 -61.26
CA ASP A 221 -2.16 1.72 -62.73
C ASP A 221 -1.29 2.89 -63.20
N LEU A 222 -0.99 3.88 -62.35
CA LEU A 222 -0.05 4.99 -62.64
C LEU A 222 1.42 4.60 -62.41
N LEU A 223 1.68 3.48 -61.73
CA LEU A 223 3.03 2.92 -61.54
C LEU A 223 3.40 1.86 -62.59
N ARG A 224 2.49 1.53 -63.52
CA ARG A 224 2.85 0.83 -64.75
C ARG A 224 3.55 1.81 -65.68
N PHE A 225 4.87 1.91 -65.59
CA PHE A 225 5.65 2.44 -66.71
C PHE A 225 5.37 1.55 -67.93
N ASN A 226 4.72 2.10 -68.96
CA ASN A 226 4.61 1.46 -70.27
C ASN A 226 6.03 1.26 -70.81
N TYR A 227 6.51 0.02 -70.79
CA TYR A 227 7.74 -0.42 -71.45
C TYR A 227 7.50 -0.72 -72.95
N PHE A 228 6.70 0.09 -73.62
CA PHE A 228 6.47 0.01 -75.06
C PHE A 228 6.43 1.42 -75.64
N ASP A 229 7.60 2.05 -75.67
CA ASP A 229 7.96 3.15 -76.58
C ASP A 229 9.51 3.24 -76.56
N LEU A 230 10.15 2.22 -77.16
CA LEU A 230 11.54 2.20 -77.61
C LEU A 230 11.66 1.25 -78.80
#